data_AF-A0A2H0UHI3-F1
#
_entry.id   AF-A0A2H0UHI3-F1
#
_cell.length_a   1.000
_cell.length_b   1.000
_cell.length_c   1.000
_cell.angle_alpha   90.00
_cell.angle_beta   90.00
_cell.angle_gamma   90.00
#
_symmetry.space_group_name_H-M   'P 1'
#
loop_
_entity.id
_entity.type
_entity.pdbx_description
1 polymer ?
#
loop_
_entity_poly.entity_id
_entity_poly.type
_entity_poly.pdbx_seq_one_letter_code
_entity_poly.pdbx_strand_id
1 'polypeptide(L)' 'MKQLKNPIKYFWHNLSIVLGLVLIWRGIWYILDAIDIWLFDGHHFWTAMLGIAIGTAVLYIPDKDLKEIEKL' A
#
# COMPACT_ATOMS: atom_id res chain seq x y z
N MET A 1 10.97 20.54 -35.08
CA MET A 1 12.21 19.97 -34.52
C MET A 1 11.85 19.18 -33.26
N LYS A 2 11.91 17.85 -33.29
CA LYS A 2 11.66 17.02 -32.09
C LYS A 2 12.86 17.19 -31.17
N GLN A 3 12.69 17.91 -30.07
CA GLN A 3 13.67 18.02 -29.00
C GLN A 3 14.06 16.60 -28.57
N LEU A 4 15.30 16.18 -28.88
CA LEU A 4 15.87 14.95 -28.35
C LEU A 4 16.03 15.16 -26.84
N LYS A 5 15.00 14.77 -26.08
CA LYS A 5 15.04 14.72 -24.62
C LYS A 5 16.23 13.84 -24.27
N ASN A 6 17.25 14.44 -23.64
CA ASN A 6 18.46 13.73 -23.23
C ASN A 6 18.04 12.44 -22.50
N PRO A 7 18.29 11.25 -23.07
CA PRO A 7 17.67 10.00 -22.63
C PRO A 7 18.04 9.68 -21.17
N ILE A 8 19.24 10.11 -20.76
CA ILE A 8 19.73 10.03 -19.39
C ILE A 8 18.86 10.88 -18.46
N LYS A 9 18.59 12.14 -18.83
CA LYS A 9 17.74 13.04 -18.04
C LYS A 9 16.30 12.51 -17.92
N TYR A 10 15.76 11.96 -19.01
CA TYR A 10 14.44 11.33 -19.00
C TYR A 10 14.39 10.11 -18.08
N PHE A 11 15.39 9.23 -18.15
CA PHE A 11 15.50 8.06 -17.29
C PHE A 11 15.58 8.44 -15.81
N TRP A 12 16.49 9.33 -15.43
CA TRP A 12 16.65 9.78 -14.04
C TRP A 12 15.40 10.46 -13.49
N HIS A 13 14.69 11.23 -14.31
CA HIS A 13 13.44 11.87 -13.90
C HIS A 13 12.33 10.86 -13.60
N ASN A 14 12.16 9.84 -14.44
CA ASN A 14 11.15 8.82 -14.19
C ASN A 14 11.54 7.92 -13.00
N LEU A 15 12.83 7.58 -12.89
CA LEU A 15 13.33 6.81 -11.77
C LEU A 15 13.10 7.52 -10.44
N SER A 16 13.34 8.84 -10.37
CA SER A 16 13.10 9.60 -9.14
C SER A 16 11.63 9.66 -8.76
N ILE A 17 10.71 9.75 -9.73
CA ILE A 17 9.26 9.70 -9.48
C ILE A 17 8.86 8.33 -8.91
N VAL A 18 9.31 7.25 -9.55
CA VAL A 18 8.99 5.89 -9.09
C VAL A 18 9.56 5.64 -7.70
N LEU A 19 10.82 6.01 -7.46
CA LEU A 19 11.45 5.89 -6.15
C LEU A 19 10.71 6.72 -5.10
N GLY A 20 10.34 7.97 -5.41
CA GLY A 20 9.57 8.82 -4.51
C GLY A 20 8.23 8.19 -4.14
N LEU A 21 7.49 7.68 -5.12
CA LEU A 21 6.19 7.06 -4.90
C LEU A 21 6.32 5.77 -4.06
N VAL A 22 7.30 4.92 -4.38
CA VAL A 22 7.56 3.68 -3.63
C VAL A 22 8.01 3.99 -2.19
N LEU A 23 8.88 4.99 -2.00
CA LEU A 23 9.37 5.37 -0.68
C LEU A 23 8.27 5.97 0.18
N ILE A 24 7.38 6.81 -0.38
CA ILE A 24 6.22 7.33 0.34
C ILE A 24 5.30 6.20 0.75
N TRP A 25 4.95 5.31 -0.18
CA TRP A 25 4.08 4.16 0.11
C TRP A 25 4.68 3.27 1.20
N ARG A 26 5.95 2.89 1.08
CA ARG A 26 6.65 2.07 2.09
C ARG A 26 6.78 2.78 3.43
N GLY A 27 7.05 4.08 3.43
CA GLY A 27 7.11 4.89 4.63
C GLY A 27 5.80 4.88 5.41
N ILE A 28 4.67 5.00 4.71
CA ILE A 28 3.34 4.91 5.33
C ILE A 28 3.15 3.53 5.98
N TRP A 29 3.49 2.45 5.28
CA TRP A 29 3.39 1.10 5.85
C TRP A 29 4.23 0.93 7.11
N TYR A 30 5.50 1.36 7.10
CA TYR A 30 6.35 1.22 8.29
C TYR A 30 5.85 2.05 9.47
N ILE A 31 5.28 3.23 9.23
CA ILE A 31 4.66 4.03 10.29
C ILE A 31 3.44 3.30 10.86
N LEU A 32 2.57 2.77 10.00
CA LEU A 32 1.40 2.00 10.43
C LEU A 32 1.80 0.74 11.21
N ASP A 33 2.84 0.04 10.75
CA ASP A 33 3.38 -1.16 11.39
C ASP A 33 4.00 -0.83 12.76
N ALA A 34 4.75 0.27 12.86
CA ALA A 34 5.31 0.74 14.12
C ALA A 34 4.20 1.18 15.11
N ILE A 35 3.14 1.81 14.61
CA ILE A 35 1.96 2.17 15.42
C ILE A 35 1.25 0.90 15.90
N ASP A 36 1.10 -0.12 15.05
CA ASP A 36 0.48 -1.39 15.42
C ASP A 36 1.29 -2.08 16.54
N ILE A 37 2.61 -2.18 16.36
CA ILE A 37 3.52 -2.75 17.36
C ILE A 37 3.44 -1.97 18.68
N TRP A 38 3.43 -0.64 18.63
CA TRP A 38 3.41 0.20 19.83
C TRP A 38 2.07 0.21 20.57
N LEU A 39 0.95 0.12 19.85
CA LEU A 39 -0.40 0.12 20.44
C LEU A 39 -0.84 -1.26 20.93
N PHE A 40 -0.40 -2.34 20.27
CA PHE A 40 -0.94 -3.68 20.50
C PHE A 40 0.04 -4.66 21.16
N ASP A 41 1.28 -4.22 21.47
CA ASP A 41 2.24 -4.82 22.43
C ASP A 41 2.39 -6.36 22.34
N GLY A 42 2.25 -6.93 21.14
CA GLY A 42 2.42 -8.37 20.86
C GLY A 42 1.16 -9.25 20.98
N HIS A 43 -0.03 -8.72 21.28
CA HIS A 43 -1.28 -9.48 21.20
C HIS A 43 -1.83 -9.52 19.75
N HIS A 44 -1.09 -10.22 18.88
CA HIS A 44 -1.42 -10.40 17.46
C HIS A 44 -2.83 -10.95 17.18
N PHE A 45 -3.47 -11.58 18.17
CA PHE A 45 -4.80 -12.16 18.00
C PHE A 45 -5.87 -11.10 17.72
N TRP A 46 -5.91 -10.02 18.49
CA TRP A 46 -6.94 -8.99 18.35
C TRP A 46 -6.72 -8.11 17.13
N THR A 47 -5.48 -7.76 16.81
CA THR A 47 -5.14 -6.99 15.60
C THR A 47 -5.36 -7.80 14.34
N ALA A 48 -5.02 -9.09 14.31
CA ALA A 48 -5.33 -9.96 13.18
C ALA A 48 -6.84 -10.09 12.99
N MET A 49 -7.61 -10.27 14.06
CA MET A 49 -9.07 -10.40 13.98
C MET A 49 -9.74 -9.10 13.50
N LEU A 50 -9.27 -7.93 13.99
CA LEU A 50 -9.74 -6.63 13.49
C LEU A 50 -9.30 -6.37 12.05
N GLY A 51 -8.07 -6.71 11.69
CA GLY A 51 -7.55 -6.57 10.33
C GLY A 51 -8.32 -7.42 9.33
N ILE A 52 -8.67 -8.67 9.69
CA ILE A 52 -9.55 -9.52 8.90
C ILE A 52 -10.94 -8.88 8.77
N ALA A 53 -11.55 -8.44 9.88
CA ALA A 53 -12.88 -7.83 9.85
C ALA A 53 -12.92 -6.55 9.01
N ILE A 54 -11.92 -5.67 9.15
CA ILE A 54 -11.80 -4.43 8.38
C ILE A 54 -11.49 -4.75 6.91
N GLY A 55 -10.58 -5.68 6.63
CA GLY A 55 -10.26 -6.10 5.27
C GLY A 55 -11.48 -6.66 4.53
N THR A 56 -12.25 -7.54 5.19
CA THR A 56 -13.52 -8.04 4.65
C THR A 56 -14.54 -6.93 4.48
N ALA A 57 -14.67 -5.99 5.43
CA ALA A 57 -15.58 -4.87 5.32
C ALA A 57 -15.22 -3.95 4.14
N VAL A 58 -13.94 -3.65 3.93
CA VAL A 58 -13.46 -2.84 2.81
C VAL A 58 -13.75 -3.50 1.46
N LEU A 59 -13.57 -4.82 1.35
CA LEU A 59 -13.92 -5.57 0.14
C LEU A 59 -15.44 -5.63 -0.07
N TYR A 60 -16.22 -5.70 1.01
CA TYR A 60 -17.67 -5.77 0.93
C TYR A 60 -18.34 -4.43 0.62
N ILE A 61 -17.86 -3.31 1.16
CA ILE A 61 -18.52 -2.00 1.04
C ILE A 61 -18.80 -1.54 -0.42
N PRO A 62 -17.84 -1.60 -1.36
CA PRO A 62 -18.04 -1.09 -2.72
C PRO A 62 -19.05 -1.94 -3.51
N ASP A 63 -18.93 -3.26 -3.46
CA ASP A 63 -19.71 -4.17 -4.31
C ASP A 63 -20.90 -4.81 -3.60
N LYS A 64 -20.98 -4.67 -2.27
CA LYS A 64 -21.93 -5.36 -1.36
C LYS A 64 -21.99 -6.87 -1.60
N ASP A 65 -20.91 -7.43 -2.12
CA ASP A 65 -20.78 -8.83 -2.48
C ASP A 65 -19.30 -9.26 -2.30
N LEU A 66 -19.07 -10.51 -1.92
CA LEU A 66 -17.73 -11.05 -1.68
C LEU A 66 -17.28 -12.00 -2.81
N LYS A 67 -17.99 -12.01 -3.95
CA LYS A 67 -17.70 -12.86 -5.12
C LYS A 67 -16.28 -12.75 -5.68
N GLU A 68 -15.57 -11.64 -5.43
CA GLU A 68 -14.18 -11.51 -5.86
C GLU A 68 -13.22 -12.41 -5.06
N ILE A 69 -13.55 -12.72 -3.80
CA ILE A 69 -12.75 -13.60 -2.95
C ILE A 69 -12.91 -15.08 -3.38
N GLU A 70 -14.08 -15.46 -3.90
CA GLU A 70 -14.34 -16.82 -4.44
C GLU A 70 -13.55 -17.16 -5.72
N LYS A 71 -12.96 -16.16 -6.40
CA LYS A 71 -12.22 -16.36 -7.65
C LYS A 71 -10.71 -16.56 -7.45
N LEU A 72 -10.22 -16.47 -6.21
CA LEU A 72 -8.83 -16.71 -5.81
C LEU A 72 -8.62 -18.17 -5.40
#